data_AF-A0A484PUC7-F1
#
_entry.id   AF-A0A484PUC7-F1
#
_cell.length_a   1.000
_cell.length_b   1.000
_cell.length_c   1.000
_cell.angle_alpha   90.00
_cell.angle_beta   90.00
_cell.angle_gamma   90.00
#
_symmetry.space_group_name_H-M   'P 1'
#
loop_
_entity.id
_entity.type
_entity.pdbx_description
1 polymer ?
#
loop_
_entity_poly.entity_id
_entity_poly.type
_entity_poly.pdbx_seq_one_letter_code
_entity_poly.pdbx_strand_id
1 'polypeptide(L)'
;MPNGILAREAVEQLGVWQIEDDEGDAPTAEVYLEAAGALLFEEPGLDDGHWLKRLIKIINPAQVQVSMGTGLHRDSDPSLADYQVELELVETLHVRLEGEPEYAVPAVRKGCTLYLTAAADGVTRLVSDYIFDDRYDENREDEDARYIATFIAVGCSSSPDLVVKALLPDALRHAAQLKLAGATVCLTFDGEGKLESVR
;
A
#
# COMPACT_ATOMS: atom_id res chain seq x y z
N MET A 1 -9.21 5.25 7.68
CA MET A 1 -9.44 6.04 8.91
C MET A 1 -10.94 6.11 9.21
N PRO A 2 -11.43 5.81 10.43
CA PRO A 2 -12.82 6.07 10.78
C PRO A 2 -13.07 7.58 10.82
N ASN A 3 -14.08 8.06 10.09
CA ASN A 3 -14.60 9.42 10.17
C ASN A 3 -15.11 9.68 11.60
N GLY A 4 -14.23 10.18 12.47
CA GLY A 4 -14.53 10.32 13.89
C GLY A 4 -13.90 11.56 14.49
N ILE A 5 -14.73 12.44 15.04
CA ILE A 5 -14.27 13.51 15.93
C ILE A 5 -13.65 12.82 17.15
N LEU A 6 -12.35 13.01 17.36
CA LEU A 6 -11.66 12.49 18.53
C LEU A 6 -11.75 13.48 19.69
N ALA A 7 -11.94 12.95 20.89
CA ALA A 7 -11.83 13.73 22.11
C ALA A 7 -10.38 14.20 22.30
N ARG A 8 -10.21 15.39 22.87
CA ARG A 8 -8.89 15.98 23.11
C ARG A 8 -7.98 15.06 23.93
N GLU A 9 -8.52 14.41 24.94
CA GLU A 9 -7.78 13.50 25.83
C GLU A 9 -7.23 12.30 25.07
N ALA A 10 -7.96 11.81 24.06
CA ALA A 10 -7.48 10.73 23.20
C ALA A 10 -6.33 11.20 22.30
N VAL A 11 -6.40 12.42 21.78
CA VAL A 11 -5.33 13.04 20.99
C VAL A 11 -4.09 13.30 21.84
N GLU A 12 -4.25 13.75 23.09
CA GLU A 12 -3.14 13.95 24.03
C GLU A 12 -2.45 12.62 24.41
N GLN A 13 -3.18 11.50 24.45
CA GLN A 13 -2.63 10.17 24.73
C GLN A 13 -1.91 9.56 23.53
N LEU A 14 -2.50 9.63 22.34
CA LEU A 14 -1.92 9.08 21.11
C LEU A 14 -0.75 9.93 20.60
N GLY A 15 -0.79 11.24 20.86
CA GLY A 15 0.06 12.22 20.21
C GLY A 15 -0.34 12.42 18.76
N VAL A 16 0.37 13.34 18.09
CA VAL A 16 0.17 13.62 16.67
C VAL A 16 1.52 13.64 15.99
N TRP A 17 1.58 13.14 14.77
CA TRP A 17 2.79 13.02 13.99
C TRP A 17 2.78 13.97 12.81
N GLN A 18 3.95 14.50 12.48
CA GLN A 18 4.17 15.27 11.27
C GLN A 18 5.33 14.62 10.52
N ILE A 19 5.12 14.34 9.24
CA ILE A 19 6.17 13.83 8.36
C ILE A 19 7.08 15.00 8.01
N GLU A 20 8.39 14.82 8.19
CA GLU A 20 9.38 15.78 7.72
C GLU A 20 9.32 15.85 6.19
N ASP A 21 9.35 17.06 5.64
CA ASP A 21 9.22 17.35 4.20
C ASP A 21 10.40 16.71 3.43
N ASP A 22 10.23 15.45 3.04
CA ASP A 22 11.15 14.68 2.20
C ASP A 22 10.34 14.09 1.05
N GLU A 23 10.52 14.68 -0.13
CA GLU A 23 9.71 14.45 -1.34
C GLU A 23 9.76 13.00 -1.86
N GLY A 24 10.76 12.20 -1.46
CA GLY A 24 10.96 10.84 -2.00
C GLY A 24 10.39 9.71 -1.17
N ASP A 25 10.55 9.77 0.16
CA ASP A 25 10.27 8.63 1.05
C ASP A 25 9.02 8.82 1.93
N ALA A 26 8.32 9.96 1.83
CA ALA A 26 7.09 10.25 2.60
C ALA A 26 6.08 9.08 2.65
N PRO A 27 5.80 8.33 1.55
CA PRO A 27 4.91 7.18 1.59
C PRO A 27 5.32 6.09 2.60
N THR A 28 6.62 5.93 2.87
CA THR A 28 7.13 4.97 3.88
C THR A 28 6.64 5.35 5.29
N ALA A 29 6.71 6.64 5.63
CA ALA A 29 6.28 7.15 6.92
C ALA A 29 4.77 7.05 7.09
N GLU A 30 4.01 7.35 6.04
CA GLU A 30 2.55 7.19 6.04
C GLU A 30 2.12 5.75 6.33
N VAL A 31 2.73 4.77 5.66
CA VAL A 31 2.44 3.35 5.88
C VAL A 31 2.72 2.95 7.34
N TYR A 32 3.84 3.41 7.91
CA TYR A 32 4.14 3.16 9.32
C TYR A 32 3.10 3.78 10.26
N LEU A 33 2.76 5.06 10.05
CA LEU A 33 1.80 5.78 10.88
C LEU A 33 0.40 5.17 10.81
N GLU A 34 -0.03 4.73 9.62
CA GLU A 34 -1.29 4.01 9.44
C GLU A 34 -1.30 2.68 10.19
N ALA A 35 -0.23 1.88 10.05
CA ALA A 35 -0.10 0.60 10.74
C ALA A 35 -0.09 0.75 12.27
N ALA A 36 0.52 1.83 12.77
CA ALA A 36 0.53 2.17 14.18
C ALA A 36 -0.80 2.77 14.68
N GLY A 37 -1.77 3.06 13.80
CA GLY A 37 -3.01 3.75 14.14
C GLY A 37 -2.77 5.18 14.64
N ALA A 38 -1.71 5.83 14.15
CA ALA A 38 -1.29 7.15 14.57
C ALA A 38 -2.11 8.27 13.92
N LEU A 39 -2.13 9.44 14.57
CA LEU A 39 -2.75 10.65 14.03
C LEU A 39 -1.73 11.45 13.25
N LEU A 40 -1.99 11.71 11.97
CA LEU A 40 -1.17 12.56 11.10
C LEU A 40 -1.66 14.01 11.15
N PHE A 41 -0.72 14.95 11.23
CA PHE A 41 -0.95 16.40 11.19
C PHE A 41 -0.59 16.95 9.81
N GLU A 42 -1.60 17.41 9.06
CA GLU A 42 -1.44 17.90 7.68
C GLU A 42 -1.83 19.38 7.52
N GLU A 43 -2.22 20.09 8.59
CA GLU A 43 -2.84 21.43 8.48
C GLU A 43 -1.83 22.57 8.73
N PRO A 44 -1.26 23.19 7.67
CA PRO A 44 -0.29 24.27 7.83
C PRO A 44 -0.92 25.58 8.34
N GLY A 45 -2.25 25.74 8.23
CA GLY A 45 -2.97 26.96 8.62
C GLY A 45 -3.25 27.10 10.11
N LEU A 46 -2.87 26.13 10.94
CA LEU A 46 -3.15 26.14 12.37
C LEU A 46 -2.32 27.21 13.10
N ASP A 47 -2.96 27.97 14.00
CA ASP A 47 -2.28 28.99 14.82
C ASP A 47 -1.07 28.43 15.60
N ASP A 48 0.03 29.18 15.65
CA ASP A 48 1.28 28.77 16.33
C ASP A 48 1.10 28.54 17.84
N GLY A 49 0.14 29.22 18.47
CA GLY A 49 -0.21 29.03 19.88
C GLY A 49 -1.11 27.84 20.15
N HIS A 50 -1.57 27.13 19.11
CA HIS A 50 -2.54 26.04 19.26
C HIS A 50 -1.94 24.85 20.05
N TRP A 51 -2.70 24.33 21.02
CA TRP A 51 -2.23 23.27 21.93
C TRP A 51 -1.76 22.01 21.20
N LEU A 52 -2.38 21.68 20.07
CA LEU A 52 -2.02 20.52 19.23
C LEU A 52 -0.56 20.58 18.76
N LYS A 53 -0.02 21.77 18.48
CA LYS A 53 1.37 21.95 18.04
C LYS A 53 2.38 21.48 19.09
N ARG A 54 1.99 21.45 20.38
CA ARG A 54 2.85 20.96 21.47
C ARG A 54 2.90 19.44 21.55
N LEU A 55 2.03 18.75 20.82
CA LEU A 55 1.95 17.28 20.78
C LEU A 55 2.57 16.69 19.52
N ILE A 56 3.00 17.55 18.58
CA ILE A 56 3.58 17.13 17.31
C ILE A 56 4.92 16.44 17.57
N LYS A 57 5.02 15.21 17.08
CA LYS A 57 6.26 14.44 16.93
C LYS A 57 6.64 14.44 15.47
N ILE A 58 7.89 14.73 15.17
CA ILE A 58 8.39 14.70 13.79
C ILE A 58 8.89 13.29 13.50
N ILE A 59 8.49 12.74 12.35
CA ILE A 59 9.04 11.51 11.80
C ILE A 59 9.78 11.82 10.50
N ASN A 60 11.03 11.41 10.42
CA ASN A 60 11.77 11.41 9.17
C ASN A 60 11.54 10.05 8.47
N PRO A 61 11.08 10.00 7.21
CA PRO A 61 10.83 8.74 6.52
C PRO A 61 12.03 7.78 6.49
N ALA A 62 13.26 8.29 6.41
CA ALA A 62 14.48 7.49 6.41
C ALA A 62 14.69 6.72 7.74
N GLN A 63 14.05 7.13 8.84
CA GLN A 63 14.09 6.42 10.12
C GLN A 63 13.22 5.17 10.14
N VAL A 64 12.28 5.05 9.20
CA VAL A 64 11.42 3.87 9.09
C VAL A 64 12.22 2.71 8.48
N GLN A 65 12.45 1.71 9.31
CA GLN A 65 13.07 0.45 8.93
C GLN A 65 12.04 -0.44 8.24
N VAL A 66 12.43 -1.01 7.11
CA VAL A 66 11.62 -1.96 6.34
C VAL A 66 12.33 -3.30 6.39
N SER A 67 11.65 -4.32 6.92
CA SER A 67 12.13 -5.69 6.98
C SER A 67 11.27 -6.54 6.07
N MET A 68 11.90 -7.27 5.15
CA MET A 68 11.22 -8.12 4.17
C MET A 68 11.65 -9.58 4.31
N GLY A 69 10.70 -10.48 4.05
CA GLY A 69 10.95 -11.90 3.92
C GLY A 69 11.58 -12.27 2.58
N THR A 70 11.43 -13.54 2.18
CA THR A 70 11.93 -14.04 0.90
C THR A 70 11.29 -13.31 -0.27
N GLY A 71 12.09 -12.89 -1.25
CA GLY A 71 11.62 -12.37 -2.53
C GLY A 71 11.00 -13.48 -3.38
N LEU A 72 9.80 -13.23 -3.89
CA LEU A 72 8.99 -14.16 -4.68
C LEU A 72 8.99 -13.81 -6.17
N HIS A 73 8.90 -12.53 -6.47
CA HIS A 73 8.84 -12.02 -7.85
C HIS A 73 9.31 -10.57 -7.87
N ARG A 74 9.94 -10.16 -8.97
CA ARG A 74 10.46 -8.80 -9.14
C ARG A 74 10.24 -8.34 -10.57
N ASP A 75 9.88 -7.08 -10.71
CA ASP A 75 9.78 -6.38 -11.97
C ASP A 75 10.45 -5.01 -11.82
N SER A 76 11.54 -4.81 -12.56
CA SER A 76 12.35 -3.59 -12.49
C SER A 76 12.00 -2.56 -13.55
N ASP A 77 11.06 -2.86 -14.46
CA ASP A 77 10.57 -1.91 -15.48
C ASP A 77 9.05 -2.05 -15.63
N PRO A 78 8.27 -1.88 -14.54
CA PRO A 78 6.84 -2.03 -14.62
C PRO A 78 6.23 -0.84 -15.35
N SER A 79 5.18 -1.10 -16.12
CA SER A 79 4.47 -0.06 -16.87
C SER A 79 3.49 0.72 -15.96
N LEU A 80 4.00 1.33 -14.90
CA LEU A 80 3.24 2.14 -13.94
C LEU A 80 3.29 3.64 -14.27
N ALA A 81 2.36 4.43 -13.73
CA ALA A 81 2.33 5.87 -13.95
C ALA A 81 3.60 6.60 -13.47
N ASP A 82 4.18 6.11 -12.36
CA ASP A 82 5.51 6.50 -11.91
C ASP A 82 6.56 5.53 -12.49
N TYR A 83 7.14 5.93 -13.62
CA TYR A 83 8.17 5.15 -14.35
C TYR A 83 9.46 4.90 -13.54
N GLN A 84 9.59 5.46 -12.33
CA GLN A 84 10.74 5.22 -11.46
C GLN A 84 10.48 4.14 -10.40
N VAL A 85 9.28 3.58 -10.30
CA VAL A 85 8.93 2.59 -9.28
C VAL A 85 9.19 1.18 -9.81
N GLU A 86 10.09 0.45 -9.16
CA GLU A 86 10.24 -1.00 -9.30
C GLU A 86 9.25 -1.74 -8.38
N LEU A 87 8.84 -2.96 -8.75
CA LEU A 87 8.00 -3.83 -7.93
C LEU A 87 8.79 -5.02 -7.40
N GLU A 88 8.64 -5.31 -6.10
CA GLU A 88 9.19 -6.52 -5.48
C GLU A 88 8.13 -7.20 -4.59
N LEU A 89 7.70 -8.40 -4.99
CA LEU A 89 6.81 -9.25 -4.21
C LEU A 89 7.62 -10.07 -3.21
N VAL A 90 7.25 -10.00 -1.93
CA VAL A 90 7.89 -10.69 -0.81
C VAL A 90 6.89 -11.48 0.02
N GLU A 91 7.36 -12.50 0.75
CA GLU A 91 6.49 -13.33 1.60
C GLU A 91 5.88 -12.56 2.77
N THR A 92 6.69 -11.74 3.42
CA THR A 92 6.29 -10.93 4.59
C THR A 92 6.96 -9.58 4.52
N LEU A 93 6.30 -8.57 5.08
CA LEU A 93 6.76 -7.20 5.06
C LEU A 93 6.40 -6.55 6.38
N HIS A 94 7.39 -5.93 7.02
CA HIS A 94 7.24 -5.26 8.30
C HIS A 94 7.87 -3.87 8.26
N VAL A 95 7.25 -2.94 8.97
CA VAL A 95 7.74 -1.58 9.18
C VAL A 95 7.97 -1.33 10.66
N ARG A 96 9.03 -0.59 10.97
CA ARG A 96 9.41 -0.29 12.35
C ARG A 96 10.09 1.06 12.45
N LEU A 97 9.81 1.78 13.54
CA LEU A 97 10.61 2.92 13.99
C LEU A 97 11.48 2.49 15.19
N GLU A 98 12.68 3.05 15.32
CA GLU A 98 13.57 2.72 16.44
C GLU A 98 12.89 3.03 17.79
N GLY A 99 12.91 2.06 18.71
CA GLY A 99 12.26 2.17 20.02
C GLY A 99 10.74 1.90 20.02
N GLU A 100 10.12 1.77 18.85
CA GLU A 100 8.68 1.52 18.70
C GLU A 100 8.39 0.06 18.30
N PRO A 101 7.11 -0.39 18.41
CA PRO A 101 6.69 -1.69 17.93
C PRO A 101 6.88 -1.87 16.42
N GLU A 102 7.04 -3.13 16.02
CA GLU A 102 7.07 -3.54 14.62
C GLU A 102 5.65 -3.93 14.17
N TYR A 103 5.29 -3.56 12.94
CA TYR A 103 3.98 -3.83 12.35
C TYR A 103 4.11 -4.55 11.02
N ALA A 104 3.30 -5.60 10.83
CA ALA A 104 3.15 -6.24 9.53
C ALA A 104 2.29 -5.35 8.61
N VAL A 105 2.76 -5.11 7.38
CA VAL A 105 2.05 -4.29 6.40
C VAL A 105 1.95 -5.02 5.06
N PRO A 106 0.88 -4.79 4.30
CA PRO A 106 0.69 -5.48 3.03
C PRO A 106 1.56 -4.91 1.90
N ALA A 107 1.95 -3.65 2.00
CA ALA A 107 2.79 -2.94 1.02
C ALA A 107 3.53 -1.76 1.67
N VAL A 108 4.70 -1.40 1.13
CA VAL A 108 5.43 -0.18 1.46
C VAL A 108 6.30 0.24 0.28
N ARG A 109 6.32 1.53 -0.05
CA ARG A 109 7.31 2.09 -0.98
C ARG A 109 8.49 2.59 -0.16
N LYS A 110 9.71 2.21 -0.56
CA LYS A 110 10.95 2.75 -0.01
C LYS A 110 11.92 3.08 -1.14
N GLY A 111 12.30 4.34 -1.25
CA GLY A 111 12.97 4.89 -2.42
C GLY A 111 12.17 4.62 -3.70
N CYS A 112 12.85 4.01 -4.68
CA CYS A 112 12.29 3.65 -5.97
C CYS A 112 11.67 2.24 -6.01
N THR A 113 11.47 1.56 -4.87
CA THR A 113 10.92 0.20 -4.86
C THR A 113 9.64 0.13 -4.04
N LEU A 114 8.57 -0.39 -4.66
CA LEU A 114 7.33 -0.76 -4.01
C LEU A 114 7.39 -2.24 -3.64
N TYR A 115 7.54 -2.51 -2.35
CA TYR A 115 7.50 -3.85 -1.78
C TYR A 115 6.05 -4.25 -1.52
N LEU A 116 5.67 -5.45 -1.96
CA LEU A 116 4.31 -5.96 -1.91
C LEU A 116 4.27 -7.35 -1.27
N THR A 117 3.18 -7.67 -0.60
CA THR A 117 2.84 -9.04 -0.22
C THR A 117 1.64 -9.52 -1.02
N ALA A 118 1.34 -10.82 -0.96
CA ALA A 118 0.11 -11.38 -1.55
C ALA A 118 -1.20 -10.84 -0.92
N ALA A 119 -1.12 -10.03 0.13
CA ALA A 119 -2.25 -9.36 0.76
C ALA A 119 -2.42 -7.89 0.34
N ALA A 120 -1.55 -7.37 -0.53
CA ALA A 120 -1.65 -6.01 -1.04
C ALA A 120 -2.94 -5.79 -1.82
N ASP A 121 -3.66 -4.73 -1.46
CA ASP A 121 -4.87 -4.24 -2.11
C ASP A 121 -4.94 -2.72 -1.93
N GLY A 122 -5.48 -1.99 -2.92
CA GLY A 122 -5.60 -0.52 -2.88
C GLY A 122 -4.26 0.23 -2.70
N VAL A 123 -3.16 -0.29 -3.24
CA VAL A 123 -1.80 0.23 -3.04
C VAL A 123 -1.36 1.24 -4.09
N THR A 124 -2.24 1.60 -5.04
CA THR A 124 -1.98 2.57 -6.11
C THR A 124 -1.49 3.90 -5.58
N ARG A 125 -2.00 4.36 -4.42
CA ARG A 125 -1.55 5.59 -3.74
C ARG A 125 -0.05 5.63 -3.42
N LEU A 126 0.62 4.48 -3.34
CA LEU A 126 2.07 4.40 -3.13
C LEU A 126 2.86 4.56 -4.43
N VAL A 127 2.19 4.48 -5.58
CA VAL A 127 2.80 4.62 -6.92
C VAL A 127 2.82 6.09 -7.34
N SER A 128 1.67 6.77 -7.31
CA SER A 128 1.57 8.17 -7.71
C SER A 128 0.45 8.89 -6.95
N ASP A 129 0.57 10.20 -6.84
CA ASP A 129 -0.53 11.06 -6.44
C ASP A 129 -1.37 11.40 -7.68
N TYR A 130 -2.25 10.47 -8.06
CA TYR A 130 -3.08 10.58 -9.26
C TYR A 130 -3.95 11.85 -9.26
N ILE A 131 -4.15 12.55 -8.15
CA ILE A 131 -4.97 13.77 -8.12
C ILE A 131 -4.17 14.99 -8.61
N PHE A 132 -2.88 15.04 -8.30
CA PHE A 132 -2.01 16.19 -8.57
C PHE A 132 -1.00 15.94 -9.70
N ASP A 133 -0.97 14.72 -10.26
CA ASP A 133 -0.21 14.39 -11.46
C ASP A 133 -0.78 15.17 -12.66
N ASP A 134 0.01 16.08 -13.21
CA ASP A 134 -0.34 16.91 -14.38
C ASP A 134 -0.58 16.08 -15.65
N ARG A 135 -0.21 14.80 -15.62
CA ARG A 135 -0.51 13.81 -16.65
C ARG A 135 -1.85 13.11 -16.42
N TYR A 136 -2.70 13.59 -15.51
CA TYR A 136 -3.97 12.98 -15.08
C TYR A 136 -4.79 12.39 -16.24
N ASP A 137 -5.03 11.09 -16.15
CA ASP A 137 -5.99 10.33 -16.95
C ASP A 137 -6.77 9.48 -15.96
N GLU A 138 -8.11 9.62 -15.97
CA GLU A 138 -9.02 9.00 -15.01
C GLU A 138 -8.85 7.47 -14.95
N ASN A 139 -8.34 6.82 -16.00
CA ASN A 139 -8.17 5.37 -16.03
C ASN A 139 -6.82 4.88 -15.50
N ARG A 140 -5.85 5.76 -15.25
CA ARG A 140 -4.48 5.34 -14.90
C ARG A 140 -4.39 4.65 -13.55
N GLU A 141 -5.12 5.13 -12.57
CA GLU A 141 -5.17 4.46 -11.26
C GLU A 141 -5.72 3.03 -11.43
N ASP A 142 -6.75 2.84 -12.25
CA ASP A 142 -7.33 1.53 -12.54
C ASP A 142 -6.37 0.62 -13.34
N GLU A 143 -5.56 1.19 -14.23
CA GLU A 143 -4.53 0.48 -14.99
C GLU A 143 -3.39 0.00 -14.08
N ASP A 144 -2.87 0.88 -13.23
CA ASP A 144 -1.83 0.56 -12.25
C ASP A 144 -2.34 -0.47 -11.23
N ALA A 145 -3.58 -0.33 -10.76
CA ALA A 145 -4.23 -1.32 -9.90
C ALA A 145 -4.26 -2.70 -10.55
N ARG A 146 -4.64 -2.77 -11.84
CA ARG A 146 -4.70 -4.02 -12.59
C ARG A 146 -3.33 -4.62 -12.85
N TYR A 147 -2.33 -3.78 -13.12
CA TYR A 147 -0.95 -4.21 -13.29
C TYR A 147 -0.45 -4.86 -12.00
N ILE A 148 -0.60 -4.18 -10.87
CA ILE A 148 -0.15 -4.65 -9.56
C ILE A 148 -0.86 -5.96 -9.17
N ALA A 149 -2.17 -6.05 -9.37
CA ALA A 149 -2.92 -7.29 -9.11
C ALA A 149 -2.39 -8.47 -9.96
N THR A 150 -2.07 -8.21 -11.23
CA THR A 150 -1.50 -9.22 -12.13
C THR A 150 -0.09 -9.62 -11.68
N PHE A 151 0.78 -8.65 -11.37
CA PHE A 151 2.12 -8.88 -10.84
C PHE A 151 2.10 -9.77 -9.59
N ILE A 152 1.22 -9.49 -8.63
CA ILE A 152 1.04 -10.31 -7.42
C ILE A 152 0.59 -11.72 -7.80
N ALA A 153 -0.38 -11.85 -8.71
CA ALA A 153 -0.90 -13.13 -9.15
C ALA A 153 0.17 -14.01 -9.81
N VAL A 154 1.02 -13.44 -10.64
CA VAL A 154 2.17 -14.13 -11.27
C VAL A 154 3.14 -14.64 -10.22
N GLY A 155 3.55 -13.77 -9.29
CA GLY A 155 4.45 -14.16 -8.21
C GLY A 155 3.84 -15.20 -7.26
N CYS A 156 2.51 -15.30 -7.22
CA CYS A 156 1.78 -16.30 -6.46
C CYS A 156 1.40 -17.56 -7.28
N SER A 157 1.79 -17.68 -8.54
CA SER A 157 1.31 -18.72 -9.48
C SER A 157 1.49 -20.17 -9.02
N SER A 158 2.43 -20.43 -8.11
CA SER A 158 2.64 -21.74 -7.47
C SER A 158 1.59 -22.11 -6.42
N SER A 159 0.76 -21.14 -6.00
CA SER A 159 -0.28 -21.28 -4.97
C SER A 159 -1.62 -20.74 -5.47
N PRO A 160 -2.54 -21.64 -5.90
CA PRO A 160 -3.84 -21.23 -6.44
C PRO A 160 -4.65 -20.32 -5.50
N ASP A 161 -4.61 -20.58 -4.20
CA ASP A 161 -5.31 -19.76 -3.21
C ASP A 161 -4.79 -18.32 -3.18
N LEU A 162 -3.48 -18.12 -3.35
CA LEU A 162 -2.85 -16.81 -3.39
C LEU A 162 -3.09 -16.09 -4.73
N VAL A 163 -3.14 -16.82 -5.84
CA VAL A 163 -3.55 -16.26 -7.16
C VAL A 163 -4.97 -15.73 -7.09
N VAL A 164 -5.89 -16.51 -6.53
CA VAL A 164 -7.29 -16.10 -6.34
C VAL A 164 -7.37 -14.90 -5.41
N LYS A 165 -6.57 -14.87 -4.35
CA LYS A 165 -6.47 -13.72 -3.44
C LYS A 165 -5.93 -12.47 -4.13
N ALA A 166 -5.03 -12.60 -5.10
CA ALA A 166 -4.49 -11.47 -5.84
C ALA A 166 -5.49 -10.89 -6.86
N LEU A 167 -6.26 -11.76 -7.53
CA LEU A 167 -7.08 -11.36 -8.67
C LEU A 167 -8.56 -11.10 -8.36
N LEU A 168 -9.09 -11.70 -7.29
CA LEU A 168 -10.51 -11.55 -6.95
C LEU A 168 -10.70 -10.59 -5.77
N PRO A 169 -11.55 -9.55 -5.92
CA PRO A 169 -12.01 -8.72 -4.83
C PRO A 169 -12.62 -9.53 -3.68
N ASP A 170 -12.47 -9.04 -2.45
CA ASP A 170 -12.97 -9.69 -1.23
C ASP A 170 -14.46 -10.04 -1.29
N ALA A 171 -15.26 -9.15 -1.89
CA ALA A 171 -16.70 -9.35 -2.07
C ALA A 171 -17.03 -10.57 -2.96
N LEU A 172 -16.17 -10.93 -3.91
CA LEU A 172 -16.34 -12.13 -4.73
C LEU A 172 -15.81 -13.39 -4.05
N ARG A 173 -14.82 -13.25 -3.14
CA ARG A 173 -14.24 -14.37 -2.39
C ARG A 173 -15.12 -14.87 -1.26
N HIS A 174 -15.74 -13.94 -0.53
CA HIS A 174 -16.38 -14.24 0.75
C HIS A 174 -17.91 -14.13 0.73
N ALA A 175 -18.51 -13.56 -0.32
CA ALA A 175 -19.96 -13.61 -0.52
C ALA A 175 -20.35 -14.82 -1.38
N ALA A 176 -21.39 -15.54 -0.96
CA ALA A 176 -21.93 -16.65 -1.75
C ALA A 176 -22.51 -16.13 -3.08
N GLN A 177 -21.75 -16.30 -4.16
CA GLN A 177 -22.20 -15.98 -5.51
C GLN A 177 -23.06 -17.15 -6.02
N LEU A 178 -24.37 -17.11 -5.76
CA LEU A 178 -25.32 -18.16 -6.20
C LEU A 178 -25.21 -18.49 -7.71
N LYS A 179 -24.80 -17.51 -8.53
CA LYS A 179 -24.58 -17.67 -9.98
C LYS A 179 -23.27 -18.38 -10.35
N LEU A 180 -22.32 -18.47 -9.43
CA LEU A 180 -21.01 -19.12 -9.60
C LEU A 180 -20.91 -20.44 -8.83
N ALA A 181 -21.99 -20.87 -8.16
CA ALA A 181 -22.03 -22.13 -7.43
C ALA A 181 -21.77 -23.32 -8.39
N GLY A 182 -20.64 -24.00 -8.20
CA GLY A 182 -20.21 -25.11 -9.06
C GLY A 182 -19.52 -24.70 -10.37
N ALA A 183 -19.26 -23.40 -10.58
CA ALA A 183 -18.48 -22.93 -11.73
C ALA A 183 -16.98 -23.21 -11.50
N THR A 184 -16.28 -23.62 -12.56
CA THR A 184 -14.82 -23.71 -12.58
C THR A 184 -14.29 -22.52 -13.35
N VAL A 185 -13.43 -21.70 -12.74
CA VAL A 185 -12.76 -20.57 -13.39
C VAL A 185 -11.33 -20.98 -13.71
N CYS A 186 -10.94 -20.87 -14.97
CA CYS A 186 -9.60 -21.15 -15.46
C CYS A 186 -8.91 -19.85 -15.87
N LEU A 187 -7.84 -19.49 -15.18
CA LEU A 187 -6.99 -18.35 -15.49
C LEU A 187 -5.76 -18.84 -16.26
N THR A 188 -5.55 -18.31 -17.46
CA THR A 188 -4.36 -18.60 -18.28
C THR A 188 -3.50 -17.36 -18.33
N PHE A 189 -2.21 -17.51 -18.04
CA PHE A 189 -1.22 -16.45 -18.14
C PHE A 189 -0.27 -16.75 -19.30
N ASP A 190 0.21 -15.71 -19.97
CA ASP A 190 1.19 -15.85 -21.04
C ASP A 190 2.62 -16.10 -20.48
N GLY A 191 3.58 -16.26 -21.38
CA GLY A 191 4.99 -16.49 -21.03
C GLY A 191 5.69 -15.31 -20.34
N GLU A 192 5.04 -14.14 -20.29
CA GLU A 192 5.48 -12.94 -19.56
C GLU A 192 4.71 -12.77 -18.24
N GLY A 193 3.76 -13.64 -17.92
CA GLY A 193 2.91 -13.55 -16.73
C GLY A 193 1.68 -12.65 -16.89
N LYS A 194 1.38 -12.10 -18.07
CA LYS A 194 0.13 -11.33 -18.24
C LYS A 194 -1.05 -12.29 -18.30
N LEU A 195 -2.16 -11.90 -17.69
CA LEU A 195 -3.41 -12.66 -17.77
C LEU A 195 -3.91 -12.67 -19.22
N GLU A 196 -3.80 -13.81 -19.89
CA GLU A 196 -4.17 -14.00 -21.29
C GLU A 196 -5.67 -14.29 -21.44
N SER A 197 -6.23 -15.16 -20.58
CA SER A 197 -7.67 -15.47 -20.63
C SER A 197 -8.26 -15.98 -19.32
N VAL A 198 -9.57 -15.75 -19.16
CA VAL A 198 -10.41 -16.28 -18.08
C VAL A 198 -11.54 -17.09 -18.71
N ARG A 199 -11.70 -18.37 -18.34
CA ARG A 199 -12.76 -19.26 -18.84
C ARG A 199 -13.57 -19.89 -17.73
#